data_AF-A0A3A4P4E1-F1
#
_entry.id   AF-A0A3A4P4E1-F1
#
_cell.length_a   1.000
_cell.length_b   1.000
_cell.length_c   1.000
_cell.angle_alpha   90.00
_cell.angle_beta   90.00
_cell.angle_gamma   90.00
#
_symmetry.space_group_name_H-M   'P 1'
#
loop_
_entity.id
_entity.type
_entity.pdbx_description
1 polymer ?
#
loop_
_entity_poly.entity_id
_entity_poly.type
_entity_poly.pdbx_seq_one_letter_code
_entity_poly.pdbx_strand_id
1 'polypeptide(L)'
;LPIVADIHFRPPMALAALDAGADKLRINPGNIRDKKLLRKIARKVMEHGVPMRVGVNGGSLDRDLLQTYGEHSAEALAVSAEQSVRLMEEEGVKDIVVSLKANDARWTIDAYRIFAEKNAYPLHLGVTEAGLGRAAVVNSWAGIGSLLQMGIGDTIRISLTEDARLEVVVGHLLLHYLGLPRHSFS
;
A
#
# COMPACT_ATOMS: atom_id res chain seq x y z
N LEU A 1 -12.70 0.56 15.82
CA LEU A 1 -11.77 0.86 14.72
C LEU A 1 -12.05 -0.13 13.59
N PRO A 2 -12.11 0.29 12.32
CA PRO A 2 -12.16 -0.65 11.19
C PRO A 2 -10.92 -1.55 11.17
N ILE A 3 -11.11 -2.83 10.87
CA ILE A 3 -10.08 -3.87 10.83
C ILE A 3 -9.71 -4.15 9.37
N VAL A 4 -8.42 -4.02 9.05
CA VAL A 4 -7.87 -4.35 7.73
C VAL A 4 -7.15 -5.70 7.82
N ALA A 5 -7.63 -6.71 7.11
CA ALA A 5 -6.93 -7.98 7.00
C ALA A 5 -5.80 -7.89 5.97
N ASP A 6 -4.55 -8.08 6.40
CA ASP A 6 -3.35 -7.94 5.55
C ASP A 6 -2.82 -9.30 5.09
N ILE A 7 -3.05 -9.67 3.83
CA ILE A 7 -2.74 -10.99 3.29
C ILE A 7 -1.76 -10.90 2.11
N HIS A 8 -0.54 -11.39 2.31
CA HIS A 8 0.49 -11.37 1.27
C HIS A 8 0.57 -12.66 0.46
N PHE A 9 0.53 -13.83 1.12
CA PHE A 9 0.99 -15.09 0.51
C PHE A 9 -0.05 -16.22 0.51
N ARG A 10 -1.06 -16.16 1.39
CA ARG A 10 -1.99 -17.29 1.60
C ARG A 10 -3.42 -16.90 1.23
N PRO A 11 -3.83 -17.08 -0.05
CA PRO A 11 -5.19 -16.78 -0.52
C PRO A 11 -6.33 -17.36 0.32
N PRO A 12 -6.25 -18.57 0.90
CA PRO A 12 -7.31 -19.08 1.77
C PRO A 12 -7.57 -18.19 3.00
N MET A 13 -6.55 -17.50 3.52
CA MET A 13 -6.71 -16.57 4.64
C MET A 13 -7.44 -15.30 4.22
N ALA A 14 -7.31 -14.85 2.97
CA ALA A 14 -8.08 -13.71 2.47
C ALA A 14 -9.58 -14.01 2.44
N LEU A 15 -9.95 -15.21 1.99
CA LEU A 15 -11.35 -15.65 1.97
C LEU A 15 -11.90 -15.79 3.40
N ALA A 16 -11.14 -16.44 4.28
CA ALA A 16 -11.54 -16.62 5.67
C ALA A 16 -11.66 -15.30 6.44
N ALA A 17 -10.79 -14.31 6.17
CA ALA A 17 -10.86 -13.01 6.79
C ALA A 17 -12.12 -12.22 6.38
N LEU A 18 -12.53 -12.33 5.12
CA LEU A 18 -13.79 -11.75 4.65
C LEU A 18 -14.99 -12.43 5.32
N ASP A 19 -15.00 -13.77 5.36
CA ASP A 19 -16.08 -14.51 6.03
C ASP A 19 -16.14 -14.25 7.55
N ALA A 20 -15.03 -13.85 8.17
CA ALA A 20 -14.96 -13.42 9.56
C ALA A 20 -15.38 -11.95 9.79
N GLY A 21 -15.74 -11.20 8.74
CA GLY A 21 -16.24 -9.84 8.83
C GLY A 21 -15.16 -8.74 8.86
N ALA A 22 -14.03 -8.94 8.18
CA ALA A 22 -13.03 -7.87 8.03
C ALA A 22 -13.59 -6.66 7.25
N ASP A 23 -13.39 -5.44 7.76
CA ASP A 23 -13.90 -4.20 7.16
C ASP A 23 -13.19 -3.79 5.85
N LYS A 24 -11.98 -4.31 5.63
CA LYS A 24 -11.20 -4.11 4.40
C LYS A 24 -10.22 -5.25 4.21
N LEU A 25 -10.03 -5.70 2.98
CA LEU A 25 -8.97 -6.64 2.64
C LEU A 25 -7.78 -5.89 2.02
N ARG A 26 -6.55 -6.20 2.44
CA ARG A 26 -5.35 -5.86 1.68
C ARG A 26 -4.71 -7.12 1.11
N ILE A 27 -4.31 -7.04 -0.16
CA ILE A 27 -3.51 -8.05 -0.84
C ILE A 27 -2.20 -7.51 -1.41
N ASN A 28 -1.25 -8.41 -1.68
CA ASN A 28 -0.10 -8.14 -2.55
C ASN A 28 -0.15 -9.11 -3.75
N PRO A 29 -0.61 -8.66 -4.94
CA PRO A 29 -0.71 -9.52 -6.12
C PRO A 29 0.63 -10.12 -6.57
N GLY A 30 1.75 -9.40 -6.44
CA GLY A 30 3.09 -9.89 -6.82
C GLY A 30 3.58 -11.06 -5.96
N ASN A 31 3.04 -11.22 -4.75
CA ASN A 31 3.30 -12.36 -3.88
C ASN A 31 2.34 -13.55 -4.14
N ILE A 32 1.09 -13.28 -4.54
CA ILE A 32 0.10 -14.33 -4.84
C ILE A 32 0.33 -14.92 -6.23
N ARG A 33 0.58 -14.07 -7.23
CA ARG A 33 0.87 -14.35 -8.67
C ARG A 33 -0.21 -15.11 -9.46
N ASP A 34 -0.97 -16.00 -8.82
CA ASP A 34 -2.04 -16.74 -9.46
C ASP A 34 -3.24 -15.83 -9.74
N LYS A 35 -3.40 -15.46 -11.02
CA LYS A 35 -4.50 -14.61 -11.50
C LYS A 35 -5.89 -15.22 -11.24
N LYS A 36 -6.04 -16.55 -11.28
CA LYS A 36 -7.35 -17.19 -10.99
C LYS A 36 -7.72 -17.00 -9.53
N LEU A 37 -6.75 -17.15 -8.62
CA LEU A 37 -6.96 -16.93 -7.20
C LEU A 37 -7.21 -15.45 -6.88
N LEU A 38 -6.47 -14.55 -7.50
CA LEU A 38 -6.68 -13.11 -7.39
C LEU A 38 -8.10 -12.70 -7.81
N ARG A 39 -8.59 -13.22 -8.94
CA ARG A 39 -9.97 -13.00 -9.40
C ARG A 39 -11.01 -13.57 -8.42
N LYS A 40 -10.75 -14.75 -7.86
CA LYS A 40 -11.61 -15.33 -6.82
C LYS A 40 -11.69 -14.43 -5.58
N ILE A 41 -10.55 -13.87 -5.14
CA ILE A 41 -10.51 -12.91 -4.03
C ILE A 41 -11.30 -11.65 -4.38
N ALA A 42 -11.12 -11.08 -5.57
CA ALA A 42 -11.83 -9.89 -6.02
C ALA A 42 -13.36 -10.09 -5.97
N ARG A 43 -13.87 -11.21 -6.49
CA ARG A 43 -15.30 -11.56 -6.40
C ARG A 43 -15.78 -11.68 -4.97
N LYS A 44 -14.99 -12.31 -4.10
CA LYS A 44 -15.33 -12.46 -2.69
C LYS A 44 -15.40 -11.11 -1.97
N VAL A 45 -14.50 -10.18 -2.29
CA VAL A 45 -14.57 -8.80 -1.77
C VAL A 45 -15.87 -8.12 -2.21
N MET A 46 -16.26 -8.29 -3.48
CA MET A 46 -17.51 -7.74 -4.00
C MET A 46 -18.76 -8.33 -3.33
N GLU A 47 -18.78 -9.64 -3.09
CA GLU A 47 -19.87 -10.31 -2.35
C GLU A 47 -20.09 -9.71 -0.95
N HIS A 48 -19.00 -9.32 -0.29
CA HIS A 48 -19.02 -8.73 1.05
C HIS A 48 -19.21 -7.21 1.06
N GLY A 49 -19.08 -6.54 -0.09
CA GLY A 49 -19.26 -5.09 -0.20
C GLY A 49 -18.25 -4.26 0.59
N VAL A 50 -17.03 -4.78 0.79
CA VAL A 50 -15.95 -4.09 1.52
C VAL A 50 -14.90 -3.53 0.56
N PRO A 51 -14.20 -2.44 0.93
CA PRO A 51 -13.08 -1.94 0.12
C PRO A 51 -11.92 -2.94 0.07
N MET A 52 -11.08 -2.78 -0.96
CA MET A 52 -9.81 -3.49 -1.10
C MET A 52 -8.64 -2.50 -1.10
N ARG A 53 -7.52 -2.88 -0.49
CA ARG A 53 -6.22 -2.25 -0.75
C ARG A 53 -5.35 -3.16 -1.61
N VAL A 54 -4.93 -2.68 -2.77
CA VAL A 54 -3.94 -3.34 -3.63
C VAL A 54 -2.57 -2.76 -3.30
N GLY A 55 -1.70 -3.57 -2.71
CA GLY A 55 -0.38 -3.10 -2.26
C GLY A 55 0.77 -3.83 -2.93
N VAL A 56 1.54 -3.12 -3.75
CA VAL A 56 2.74 -3.62 -4.43
C VAL A 56 4.01 -3.15 -3.71
N ASN A 57 5.03 -4.01 -3.69
CA ASN A 57 6.32 -3.73 -3.07
C ASN A 57 7.45 -3.92 -4.09
N GLY A 58 8.50 -3.10 -4.01
CA GLY A 58 9.68 -3.21 -4.86
C GLY A 58 10.34 -4.60 -4.81
N GLY A 59 10.36 -5.23 -3.63
CA GLY A 59 10.92 -6.58 -3.43
C GLY A 59 10.07 -7.74 -3.97
N SER A 60 8.85 -7.49 -4.45
CA SER A 60 7.93 -8.53 -4.95
C SER A 60 7.48 -8.30 -6.40
N LEU A 61 8.25 -7.52 -7.17
CA LEU A 61 7.95 -7.26 -8.58
C LEU A 61 8.05 -8.53 -9.44
N ASP A 62 7.24 -8.58 -10.48
CA ASP A 62 7.29 -9.66 -11.46
C ASP A 62 8.60 -9.60 -12.27
N ARG A 63 9.14 -10.78 -12.62
CA ARG A 63 10.44 -10.88 -13.30
C ARG A 63 10.46 -10.15 -14.64
N ASP A 64 9.37 -10.15 -15.37
CA ASP A 64 9.27 -9.50 -16.68
C ASP A 64 9.39 -7.97 -16.56
N LEU A 65 8.85 -7.39 -15.49
CA LEU A 65 9.01 -5.96 -15.20
C LEU A 65 10.46 -5.63 -14.82
N LEU A 66 11.09 -6.46 -13.97
CA LEU A 66 12.51 -6.29 -13.62
C LEU A 66 13.41 -6.39 -14.85
N GLN A 67 13.12 -7.29 -15.78
CA GLN A 67 13.89 -7.41 -17.02
C GLN A 67 13.71 -6.20 -17.96
N THR A 68 12.51 -5.60 -17.97
CA THR A 68 12.19 -4.49 -18.88
C THR A 68 12.71 -3.15 -18.35
N TYR A 69 12.56 -2.90 -17.06
CA TYR A 69 12.80 -1.59 -16.44
C TYR A 69 14.04 -1.57 -15.53
N GLY A 70 14.60 -2.73 -15.20
CA GLY A 70 15.71 -2.88 -14.26
C GLY A 70 15.26 -3.04 -12.80
N GLU A 71 16.22 -3.38 -11.95
CA GLU A 71 16.03 -3.39 -10.49
C GLU A 71 15.90 -1.96 -9.96
N HIS A 72 15.19 -1.78 -8.85
CA HIS A 72 15.01 -0.48 -8.21
C HIS A 72 14.34 0.60 -9.10
N SER A 73 13.56 0.20 -10.12
CA SER A 73 12.82 1.13 -10.98
C SER A 73 11.49 1.56 -10.36
N ALA A 74 11.28 2.87 -10.29
CA ALA A 74 10.03 3.49 -9.85
C ALA A 74 8.89 3.22 -10.85
N GLU A 75 9.21 3.26 -12.15
CA GLU A 75 8.32 2.96 -13.25
C GLU A 75 7.81 1.52 -13.18
N ALA A 76 8.69 0.56 -12.91
CA ALA A 76 8.32 -0.85 -12.75
C ALA A 76 7.29 -1.03 -11.62
N LEU A 77 7.48 -0.33 -10.50
CA LEU A 77 6.58 -0.39 -9.36
C LEU A 77 5.22 0.26 -9.67
N ALA A 78 5.22 1.42 -10.33
CA ALA A 78 3.99 2.08 -10.78
C ALA A 78 3.20 1.21 -11.76
N VAL A 79 3.87 0.64 -12.78
CA VAL A 79 3.24 -0.26 -13.76
C VAL A 79 2.69 -1.52 -13.09
N SER A 80 3.41 -2.10 -12.11
CA SER A 80 2.91 -3.25 -11.35
C SER A 80 1.63 -2.92 -10.57
N ALA A 81 1.55 -1.72 -9.99
CA ALA A 81 0.34 -1.25 -9.33
C ALA A 81 -0.83 -1.11 -10.32
N GLU A 82 -0.61 -0.46 -11.47
CA GLU A 82 -1.62 -0.28 -12.51
C GLU A 82 -2.16 -1.62 -13.02
N GLN A 83 -1.27 -2.57 -13.34
CA GLN A 83 -1.66 -3.91 -13.80
C GLN A 83 -2.46 -4.66 -12.73
N SER A 84 -2.06 -4.52 -11.47
CA SER A 84 -2.73 -5.18 -10.34
C SER A 84 -4.12 -4.63 -10.08
N VAL A 85 -4.27 -3.30 -10.13
CA VAL A 85 -5.56 -2.61 -9.97
C VAL A 85 -6.49 -2.98 -11.11
N ARG A 86 -6.02 -2.92 -12.36
CA ARG A 86 -6.80 -3.29 -13.54
C ARG A 86 -7.36 -4.70 -13.45
N LEU A 87 -6.59 -5.65 -12.92
CA LEU A 87 -7.07 -7.02 -12.71
C LEU A 87 -8.25 -7.09 -11.72
N MET A 88 -8.27 -6.24 -10.69
CA MET A 88 -9.39 -6.18 -9.75
C MET A 88 -10.60 -5.49 -10.38
N GLU A 89 -10.38 -4.42 -11.16
CA GLU A 89 -11.43 -3.71 -11.88
C GLU A 89 -12.12 -4.58 -12.94
N GLU A 90 -11.37 -5.45 -13.64
CA GLU A 90 -11.90 -6.44 -14.58
C GLU A 90 -12.94 -7.38 -13.92
N GLU A 91 -12.83 -7.61 -12.61
CA GLU A 91 -13.80 -8.40 -11.83
C GLU A 91 -14.88 -7.54 -11.15
N GLY A 92 -14.87 -6.22 -11.41
CA GLY A 92 -15.89 -5.27 -10.95
C GLY A 92 -15.59 -4.58 -9.62
N VAL A 93 -14.40 -4.72 -9.04
CA VAL A 93 -14.02 -4.03 -7.80
C VAL A 93 -13.87 -2.53 -8.06
N LYS A 94 -14.61 -1.71 -7.30
CA LYS A 94 -14.62 -0.24 -7.45
C LYS A 94 -13.90 0.47 -6.30
N ASP A 95 -14.11 -0.01 -5.08
CA ASP A 95 -13.57 0.64 -3.87
C ASP A 95 -12.13 0.18 -3.60
N ILE A 96 -11.19 0.75 -4.36
CA ILE A 96 -9.78 0.38 -4.34
C ILE A 96 -8.93 1.50 -3.73
N VAL A 97 -8.10 1.12 -2.74
CA VAL A 97 -6.97 1.91 -2.23
C VAL A 97 -5.68 1.31 -2.78
N VAL A 98 -4.70 2.14 -3.16
CA VAL A 98 -3.43 1.66 -3.72
C VAL A 98 -2.26 2.01 -2.81
N SER A 99 -1.27 1.12 -2.71
CA SER A 99 0.01 1.45 -2.08
C SER A 99 1.19 0.89 -2.87
N LEU A 100 2.21 1.71 -3.07
CA LEU A 100 3.46 1.38 -3.74
C LEU A 100 4.59 1.57 -2.73
N LYS A 101 5.26 0.51 -2.27
CA LYS A 101 6.29 0.66 -1.22
C LYS A 101 7.65 0.16 -1.70
N ALA A 102 8.67 0.96 -1.47
CA ALA A 102 10.08 0.59 -1.60
C ALA A 102 10.80 0.73 -0.25
N ASN A 103 12.06 0.29 -0.20
CA ASN A 103 12.89 0.30 1.01
C ASN A 103 13.56 1.65 1.28
N ASP A 104 13.74 2.49 0.26
CA ASP A 104 14.23 3.86 0.41
C ASP A 104 13.18 4.92 0.05
N ALA A 105 13.35 6.10 0.63
CA ALA A 105 12.45 7.23 0.44
C ALA A 105 12.40 7.72 -1.02
N ARG A 106 13.52 7.81 -1.73
CA ARG A 106 13.56 8.38 -3.09
C ARG A 106 12.77 7.50 -4.05
N TRP A 107 13.07 6.19 -4.05
CA TRP A 107 12.34 5.24 -4.90
C TRP A 107 10.84 5.24 -4.58
N THR A 108 10.47 5.28 -3.30
CA THR A 108 9.06 5.38 -2.88
C THR A 108 8.40 6.65 -3.43
N ILE A 109 9.04 7.82 -3.28
CA ILE A 109 8.50 9.11 -3.76
C ILE A 109 8.26 9.06 -5.27
N ASP A 110 9.26 8.64 -6.03
CA ASP A 110 9.19 8.63 -7.50
C ASP A 110 8.08 7.68 -8.00
N ALA A 111 7.93 6.50 -7.38
CA ALA A 111 6.89 5.54 -7.76
C ALA A 111 5.48 6.09 -7.52
N TYR A 112 5.23 6.73 -6.36
CA TYR A 112 3.93 7.36 -6.09
C TYR A 112 3.64 8.52 -7.02
N ARG A 113 4.65 9.36 -7.36
CA ARG A 113 4.47 10.47 -8.29
C ARG A 113 4.05 9.98 -9.67
N ILE A 114 4.78 9.01 -10.23
CA ILE A 114 4.48 8.41 -11.54
C ILE A 114 3.06 7.82 -11.54
N PHE A 115 2.68 7.12 -10.47
CA PHE A 115 1.35 6.52 -10.35
C PHE A 115 0.24 7.58 -10.24
N ALA A 116 0.43 8.60 -9.39
CA ALA A 116 -0.55 9.66 -9.13
C ALA A 116 -0.76 10.60 -10.32
N GLU A 117 0.23 10.76 -11.21
CA GLU A 117 0.09 11.54 -12.45
C GLU A 117 -0.96 10.96 -13.41
N LYS A 118 -1.23 9.65 -13.32
CA LYS A 118 -2.11 8.92 -14.24
C LYS A 118 -3.38 8.39 -13.60
N ASN A 119 -3.41 8.31 -12.27
CA ASN A 119 -4.45 7.61 -11.53
C ASN A 119 -4.95 8.45 -10.34
N ALA A 120 -6.26 8.41 -10.09
CA ALA A 120 -6.92 9.18 -9.02
C ALA A 120 -7.39 8.31 -7.83
N TYR A 121 -6.79 7.13 -7.64
CA TYR A 121 -7.12 6.27 -6.50
C TYR A 121 -6.64 6.88 -5.17
N PRO A 122 -7.37 6.65 -4.05
CA PRO A 122 -6.83 6.91 -2.73
C PRO A 122 -5.54 6.14 -2.50
N LEU A 123 -4.51 6.82 -1.99
CA LEU A 123 -3.16 6.30 -1.81
C LEU A 123 -2.86 6.09 -0.32
N HIS A 124 -2.46 4.86 0.01
CA HIS A 124 -1.95 4.51 1.33
C HIS A 124 -0.42 4.54 1.36
N LEU A 125 0.12 5.64 1.87
CA LEU A 125 1.56 5.87 1.91
C LEU A 125 2.26 5.03 2.98
N GLY A 126 3.48 4.63 2.67
CA GLY A 126 4.40 4.05 3.63
C GLY A 126 5.71 3.66 2.96
N VAL A 127 6.76 3.54 3.75
CA VAL A 127 8.05 2.97 3.34
C VAL A 127 8.14 1.57 3.93
N THR A 128 8.66 0.60 3.19
CA THR A 128 8.92 -0.76 3.73
C THR A 128 10.36 -0.81 4.26
N GLU A 129 10.65 -1.69 5.21
CA GLU A 129 12.03 -1.94 5.67
C GLU A 129 12.83 -0.65 5.97
N ALA A 130 12.18 0.32 6.63
CA ALA A 130 12.71 1.69 6.72
C ALA A 130 14.04 1.79 7.51
N GLY A 131 14.47 0.72 8.18
CA GLY A 131 15.66 0.64 9.03
C GLY A 131 15.28 0.32 10.48
N LEU A 132 16.16 0.65 11.41
CA LEU A 132 15.93 0.51 12.86
C LEU A 132 15.97 1.88 13.55
N GLY A 133 15.18 2.02 14.62
CA GLY A 133 15.17 3.19 15.49
C GLY A 133 14.99 4.50 14.74
N ARG A 134 15.89 5.45 15.00
CA ARG A 134 15.82 6.80 14.43
C ARG A 134 15.95 6.81 12.91
N ALA A 135 16.72 5.90 12.31
CA ALA A 135 16.88 5.84 10.87
C ALA A 135 15.54 5.48 10.19
N ALA A 136 14.78 4.55 10.77
CA ALA A 136 13.45 4.18 10.28
C ALA A 136 12.46 5.35 10.30
N VAL A 137 12.49 6.13 11.39
CA VAL A 137 11.68 7.35 11.52
C VAL A 137 12.06 8.37 10.46
N VAL A 138 13.35 8.66 10.30
CA VAL A 138 13.85 9.64 9.32
C VAL A 138 13.53 9.21 7.89
N ASN A 139 13.76 7.95 7.52
CA ASN A 139 13.45 7.44 6.18
C ASN A 139 11.94 7.47 5.89
N SER A 140 11.11 7.06 6.87
CA SER A 140 9.65 7.14 6.75
C SER A 140 9.17 8.58 6.57
N TRP A 141 9.68 9.53 7.36
CA TRP A 141 9.33 10.95 7.24
C TRP A 141 9.82 11.57 5.94
N ALA A 142 11.02 11.22 5.50
CA ALA A 142 11.55 11.68 4.22
C ALA A 142 10.67 11.23 3.05
N GLY A 143 10.24 9.96 3.04
CA GLY A 143 9.37 9.44 1.99
C GLY A 143 7.93 9.97 2.08
N ILE A 144 7.27 9.69 3.20
CA ILE A 144 5.84 10.00 3.40
C ILE A 144 5.62 11.51 3.48
N GLY A 145 6.46 12.23 4.22
CA GLY A 145 6.32 13.67 4.40
C GLY A 145 6.49 14.45 3.10
N SER A 146 7.43 14.04 2.23
CA SER A 146 7.61 14.64 0.91
C SER A 146 6.37 14.47 0.04
N LEU A 147 5.78 13.27 0.00
CA LEU A 147 4.56 12.99 -0.76
C LEU A 147 3.37 13.81 -0.25
N LEU A 148 3.19 13.87 1.07
CA LEU A 148 2.12 14.65 1.68
C LEU A 148 2.24 16.16 1.36
N GLN A 149 3.46 16.72 1.36
CA GLN A 149 3.68 18.12 0.94
C GLN A 149 3.36 18.36 -0.54
N MET A 150 3.47 17.34 -1.39
CA MET A 150 3.06 17.40 -2.79
C MET A 150 1.54 17.22 -2.97
N GLY A 151 0.78 17.04 -1.89
CA GLY A 151 -0.66 16.74 -1.96
C GLY A 151 -0.97 15.30 -2.38
N ILE A 152 0.00 14.39 -2.30
CA ILE A 152 -0.15 12.98 -2.65
C ILE A 152 -0.29 12.17 -1.36
N GLY A 153 -1.41 11.46 -1.19
CA GLY A 153 -1.63 10.54 -0.07
C GLY A 153 -2.87 10.84 0.76
N ASP A 154 -3.61 9.79 1.11
CA ASP A 154 -4.91 9.89 1.81
C ASP A 154 -4.87 9.21 3.19
N THR A 155 -3.97 8.24 3.34
CA THR A 155 -3.73 7.55 4.61
C THR A 155 -2.26 7.13 4.68
N ILE A 156 -1.70 7.07 5.87
CA ILE A 156 -0.29 6.75 6.08
C ILE A 156 -0.14 5.57 7.03
N ARG A 157 0.97 4.85 6.89
CA ARG A 157 1.50 3.97 7.94
C ARG A 157 3.01 4.15 8.03
N ILE A 158 3.48 4.47 9.23
CA ILE A 158 4.90 4.35 9.57
C ILE A 158 5.19 2.87 9.83
N SER A 159 6.25 2.31 9.27
CA SER A 159 6.63 0.91 9.50
C SER A 159 7.89 0.87 10.37
N LEU A 160 7.74 0.52 11.65
CA LEU A 160 8.84 0.43 12.61
C LEU A 160 9.03 -1.03 13.06
N THR A 161 10.24 -1.38 13.49
CA THR A 161 10.51 -2.73 14.04
C THR A 161 10.16 -2.80 15.54
N GLU A 162 10.00 -1.64 16.17
CA GLU A 162 9.67 -1.47 17.58
C GLU A 162 8.14 -1.61 17.86
N ASP A 163 7.70 -1.21 19.06
CA ASP A 163 6.29 -1.22 19.46
C ASP A 163 5.41 -0.46 18.46
N ALA A 164 4.32 -1.09 18.00
CA ALA A 164 3.37 -0.53 17.03
C ALA A 164 2.74 0.81 17.50
N ARG A 165 2.66 1.06 18.81
CA ARG A 165 2.22 2.35 19.36
C ARG A 165 3.14 3.49 18.91
N LEU A 166 4.43 3.23 18.74
CA LEU A 166 5.38 4.22 18.22
C LEU A 166 5.07 4.58 16.76
N GLU A 167 4.62 3.63 15.93
CA GLU A 167 4.19 3.93 14.55
C GLU A 167 3.08 5.01 14.56
N VAL A 168 2.12 4.87 15.48
CA VAL A 168 1.00 5.81 15.65
C VAL A 168 1.48 7.17 16.12
N VAL A 169 2.32 7.22 17.17
CA VAL A 169 2.89 8.47 17.68
C VAL A 169 3.69 9.21 16.60
N VAL A 170 4.57 8.50 15.90
CA VAL A 170 5.42 9.07 14.85
C VAL A 170 4.59 9.56 13.67
N GLY A 171 3.53 8.83 13.29
CA GLY A 171 2.60 9.26 12.24
C GLY A 171 1.83 10.53 12.62
N HIS A 172 1.33 10.62 13.86
CA HIS A 172 0.67 11.83 14.34
C HIS A 172 1.60 13.04 14.41
N LEU A 173 2.86 12.83 14.82
CA LEU A 173 3.87 13.89 14.81
C LEU A 173 4.17 14.36 13.38
N LEU A 174 4.32 13.46 12.42
CA LEU A 174 4.51 13.83 11.01
C LEU A 174 3.37 14.74 10.53
N LEU A 175 2.12 14.30 10.71
CA LEU A 175 0.95 15.11 10.31
C LEU A 175 0.91 16.45 11.06
N HIS A 176 1.28 16.47 12.34
CA HIS A 176 1.38 17.71 13.12
C HIS A 176 2.30 18.74 12.49
N TYR A 177 3.53 18.33 12.20
CA TYR A 177 4.58 19.24 11.72
C TYR A 177 4.34 19.68 10.28
N LEU A 178 3.54 18.94 9.52
CA LEU A 178 3.06 19.34 8.20
C LEU A 178 1.79 20.20 8.25
N GLY A 179 1.23 20.47 9.43
CA GLY A 179 -0.01 21.22 9.59
C GLY A 179 -1.25 20.50 9.03
N LEU A 180 -1.18 19.19 8.85
CA LEU A 180 -2.28 18.39 8.30
C LEU A 180 -3.28 18.00 9.40
N PRO A 181 -4.58 17.96 9.08
CA PRO A 181 -5.61 17.60 10.04
C PRO A 181 -5.39 16.18 10.57
N ARG A 182 -5.76 15.98 11.83
CA ARG A 182 -5.76 14.68 12.50
C ARG A 182 -7.18 14.38 12.92
N HIS A 183 -7.64 13.14 12.70
CA HIS A 183 -8.79 12.65 13.45
C HIS A 183 -8.36 12.53 14.92
N SER A 184 -8.87 13.42 15.77
CA SER A 184 -8.83 13.24 17.22
C SER A 184 -9.74 12.06 17.56
N PHE A 185 -9.17 10.99 18.09
CA PHE A 185 -9.95 10.02 18.86
C PHE A 185 -10.26 10.69 20.19
N SER A 186 -11.45 11.31 20.28
CA SER A 186 -12.04 11.77 21.54
C SER A 186 -12.42 10.57 22.40
#